data_AF-A0A496DE69-F1
#
_entry.id   AF-A0A496DE69-F1
#
_cell.length_a   1.000
_cell.length_b   1.000
_cell.length_c   1.000
_cell.angle_alpha   90.00
_cell.angle_beta   90.00
_cell.angle_gamma   90.00
#
_symmetry.space_group_name_H-M   'P 1'
#
loop_
_entity.id
_entity.type
_entity.pdbx_description
1 polymer ?
#
loop_
_entity_poly.entity_id
_entity_poly.type
_entity_poly.pdbx_seq_one_letter_code
_entity_poly.pdbx_strand_id
1 'polypeptide(L)' 'NGEQVLIRRKNEIYALVKVGREDLMITPELQARIDKAREEIKSGKCVTLKSSEDIDAYFDSL' A
#
# COMPACT_ATOMS: atom_id res chain seq x y z
N ASN A 1 17.49 -20.88 -3.24
CA ASN A 1 17.24 -19.82 -4.24
C ASN A 1 16.03 -20.21 -5.06
N GLY A 2 14.88 -19.59 -4.81
CA GLY A 2 13.68 -19.82 -5.61
C GLY A 2 13.83 -19.17 -6.98
N GLU A 3 13.45 -19.88 -8.04
CA GLU A 3 13.48 -19.36 -9.41
C GLU A 3 12.41 -18.29 -9.57
N GLN A 4 12.78 -17.12 -10.11
CA GLN A 4 11.84 -16.03 -10.36
C GLN A 4 11.07 -16.33 -11.64
N VAL A 5 9.77 -16.62 -11.51
CA VAL A 5 8.90 -16.90 -12.66
C VAL A 5 8.19 -15.63 -13.08
N LEU A 6 8.35 -15.25 -14.35
CA LEU A 6 7.65 -14.12 -14.97
C LEU A 6 6.63 -14.67 -15.98
N ILE A 7 5.37 -14.26 -15.84
CA ILE A 7 4.26 -14.67 -16.70
C ILE A 7 3.89 -13.48 -17.58
N ARG A 8 3.98 -13.63 -18.90
CA ARG A 8 3.49 -12.62 -19.85
C ARG A 8 2.10 -12.99 -20.36
N ARG A 9 1.11 -12.14 -20.15
CA ARG A 9 -0.24 -12.28 -20.71
C ARG A 9 -0.61 -10.98 -21.44
N LYS A 10 -0.92 -11.08 -22.73
CA LYS A 10 -1.10 -9.92 -23.62
C LYS A 10 0.14 -8.99 -23.55
N ASN A 11 -0.06 -7.72 -23.17
CA ASN A 11 0.98 -6.70 -23.06
C ASN A 11 1.45 -6.46 -21.62
N GLU A 12 1.06 -7.32 -20.68
CA GLU A 12 1.35 -7.19 -19.25
C GLU A 12 2.27 -8.33 -18.79
N ILE A 13 3.18 -8.01 -17.87
CA ILE A 13 4.12 -8.95 -17.25
C ILE A 13 3.76 -9.05 -15.77
N TYR A 14 3.50 -10.26 -15.30
CA TYR A 14 3.19 -10.57 -13.91
C TYR A 14 4.35 -11.35 -13.30
N ALA A 15 4.77 -10.99 -12.09
CA ALA A 15 5.75 -11.76 -11.33
C ALA A 15 5.04 -12.77 -10.43
N LEU A 16 5.40 -14.05 -10.55
CA LEU A 16 4.94 -15.07 -9.62
C LEU A 16 5.81 -14.99 -8.36
N VAL A 17 5.24 -14.44 -7.30
CA VAL A 17 5.87 -14.40 -5.97
C VAL A 17 5.35 -15.56 -5.13
N LYS A 18 6.25 -16.24 -4.41
CA LYS A 18 5.86 -17.29 -3.46
C LYS A 18 5.23 -16.61 -2.24
N VAL A 19 3.92 -16.66 -2.16
CA VAL A 19 3.14 -16.13 -1.03
C VAL A 19 2.92 -17.28 -0.04
N GLY A 20 3.42 -17.14 1.19
CA GLY A 20 3.14 -18.12 2.26
C GLY A 20 1.66 -18.08 2.65
N ARG A 21 1.09 -19.17 3.19
CA ARG A 21 -0.30 -19.15 3.71
C ARG A 21 -0.52 -18.08 4.78
N GLU A 22 0.52 -17.76 5.54
CA GLU A 22 0.54 -16.71 6.57
C GLU A 22 0.49 -15.30 5.98
N ASP A 23 0.94 -15.13 4.74
CA ASP A 23 1.02 -13.86 4.00
C ASP A 23 -0.32 -13.53 3.31
N LEU A 24 -1.22 -14.53 3.21
CA LEU A 24 -2.62 -14.38 2.78
C LEU A 24 -3.59 -14.20 3.96
N MET A 25 -3.13 -14.42 5.19
CA MET A 25 -3.89 -14.09 6.39
C MET A 25 -3.57 -12.64 6.76
N ILE A 26 -4.58 -11.87 7.18
CA ILE A 26 -4.30 -10.62 7.86
C ILE A 26 -3.55 -10.99 9.14
N THR A 27 -2.22 -10.83 9.14
CA THR A 27 -1.41 -11.06 10.33
C THR A 27 -1.87 -10.10 11.43
N PRO A 28 -1.77 -10.47 12.72
CA PRO A 28 -2.14 -9.58 13.82
C PRO A 28 -1.39 -8.24 13.75
N GLU A 29 -0.16 -8.24 13.22
CA GLU A 29 0.60 -7.02 12.94
C GLU A 29 -0.06 -6.17 11.84
N LEU A 30 -0.48 -6.78 10.72
CA LEU A 30 -1.17 -6.08 9.66
C LEU A 30 -2.53 -5.52 10.14
N GLN A 31 -3.25 -6.28 10.96
CA GLN A 31 -4.50 -5.81 11.58
C GLN A 31 -4.24 -4.61 12.50
N ALA A 32 -3.19 -4.63 13.31
CA ALA A 32 -2.82 -3.50 14.17
C ALA A 32 -2.45 -2.24 13.37
N ARG A 33 -1.77 -2.40 12.23
CA ARG A 33 -1.48 -1.29 11.31
C ARG A 33 -2.75 -0.72 10.67
N ILE A 34 -3.71 -1.58 10.32
CA ILE A 34 -5.02 -1.16 9.79
C ILE A 34 -5.81 -0.42 10.87
N ASP A 35 -5.83 -0.90 12.11
CA ASP A 35 -6.53 -0.26 13.22
C ASP A 35 -5.93 1.12 13.54
N LYS A 36 -4.60 1.20 13.63
CA LYS A 36 -3.90 2.47 13.79
C LYS A 36 -4.23 3.46 12.67
N ALA A 37 -4.20 3.01 11.41
CA ALA A 37 -4.56 3.86 10.28
C ALA A 37 -6.02 4.34 10.35
N ARG A 38 -6.96 3.47 10.80
CA ARG A 38 -8.36 3.85 11.04
C ARG A 38 -8.50 4.87 12.16
N GLU A 39 -7.75 4.73 13.25
CA GLU A 39 -7.71 5.72 14.33
C GLU A 39 -7.11 7.05 13.86
N GLU A 40 -6.06 7.05 13.04
CA GLU A 40 -5.44 8.26 12.50
C GLU A 40 -6.42 9.01 11.59
N ILE A 41 -7.17 8.29 10.74
CA ILE A 41 -8.26 8.86 9.93
C ILE A 41 -9.37 9.42 10.83
N LYS A 42 -9.81 8.68 11.85
CA LYS A 42 -10.85 9.13 12.80
C LYS A 42 -10.40 10.34 13.61
N SER A 43 -9.12 10.42 13.94
CA SER A 43 -8.49 11.53 14.66
C SER A 43 -8.22 12.74 13.77
N GLY A 44 -8.50 12.67 12.46
CA GLY A 44 -8.26 13.77 11.52
C GLY A 44 -6.79 14.02 11.19
N LYS A 45 -5.88 13.08 11.50
CA LYS A 45 -4.46 13.11 11.09
C LYS A 45 -4.29 12.64 9.65
N CYS A 46 -5.17 13.10 8.76
CA CYS A 46 -5.17 12.75 7.35
C CYS A 46 -5.11 14.03 6.53
N VAL A 47 -4.00 14.23 5.82
CA VAL A 47 -3.85 15.32 4.87
C VAL A 47 -4.64 14.92 3.62
N THR A 48 -5.70 15.68 3.33
CA THR A 48 -6.54 15.43 2.14
C THR A 48 -6.24 16.52 1.13
N LEU A 49 -5.49 16.17 0.08
CA LEU A 49 -5.17 17.06 -1.03
C LEU A 49 -6.20 16.80 -2.13
N LYS A 50 -7.03 17.80 -2.45
CA LYS A 50 -8.18 17.65 -3.37
C LYS A 50 -7.93 18.24 -4.75
N SER A 51 -6.90 19.06 -4.88
CA SER A 51 -6.58 19.81 -6.09
C SER A 51 -5.08 19.72 -6.38
N SER A 52 -4.69 19.90 -7.63
CA SER A 52 -3.28 20.00 -8.02
C SER A 52 -2.55 21.07 -7.22
N GLU A 53 -3.20 22.21 -6.99
CA GLU A 53 -2.64 23.35 -6.26
C GLU A 53 -2.37 23.04 -4.78
N ASP A 54 -3.23 22.25 -4.13
CA ASP A 54 -3.00 21.76 -2.76
C ASP A 54 -1.78 20.83 -2.69
N ILE A 55 -1.55 20.05 -3.75
CA ILE A 55 -0.40 19.13 -3.84
C ILE A 55 0.90 19.93 -3.93
N ASP A 56 0.97 20.90 -4.84
CA ASP A 56 2.14 21.77 -4.97
C ASP A 56 2.41 22.54 -3.67
N ALA A 57 1.38 23.13 -3.04
CA ALA A 57 1.53 23.84 -1.77
C ALA A 57 1.98 22.94 -0.60
N TYR A 58 1.57 21.68 -0.60
CA TYR A 58 2.02 20.70 0.40
C TYR A 58 3.51 20.35 0.23
N PHE A 59 3.97 20.20 -1.02
CA PHE A 59 5.38 19.93 -1.31
C PHE A 59 6.30 21.13 -1.05
N ASP A 60 5.81 22.36 -1.24
CA ASP A 60 6.56 23.59 -0.93
C ASP A 60 6.73 23.83 0.59
N SER A 61 5.86 23.23 1.41
CA SER A 61 5.83 23.38 2.89
C SER A 61 6.67 22.32 3.63
N LEU A 62 7.36 21.44 2.90
CA LEU A 62 8.08 20.25 3.39
C LEU A 62 9.60 20.47 3.45
#